data_AF-A0A9E1ZB06-F1
#
_entry.id   AF-A0A9E1ZB06-F1
#
_cell.length_a   1.000
_cell.length_b   1.000
_cell.length_c   1.000
_cell.angle_alpha   90.00
_cell.angle_beta   90.00
_cell.angle_gamma   90.00
#
_symmetry.space_group_name_H-M   'P 1'
#
loop_
_entity.id
_entity.type
_entity.pdbx_description
1 polymer ?
#
loop_
_entity_poly.entity_id
_entity_poly.type
_entity_poly.pdbx_seq_one_letter_code
_entity_poly.pdbx_strand_id
1 'polypeptide(L)'
;MQCNFKDDNGKQCRAHSIKGQECCFFHHSEKKKRQEAQSRGGQAKTIVVKEPLPPMTLKETQDVILLLEDTINRVRSGELDAKIGNCIGVLSGQLIKAIEVSSIANRVEIIERAILERRTTF
;
A
#
# COMPACT_ATOMS: atom_id res chain seq x y z
N MET A 1 -37.65 -7.34 3.09
CA MET A 1 -38.03 -7.64 4.50
C MET A 1 -36.77 -7.69 5.34
N GLN A 2 -36.85 -7.51 6.65
CA GLN A 2 -35.68 -7.54 7.54
C GLN A 2 -35.46 -8.96 8.08
N CYS A 3 -34.20 -9.32 8.37
CA CYS A 3 -33.85 -10.62 8.94
C CYS A 3 -34.54 -10.85 10.30
N ASN A 4 -35.20 -11.99 10.47
CA ASN A 4 -35.94 -12.33 11.70
C ASN A 4 -35.06 -12.87 12.86
N PHE A 5 -33.77 -13.14 12.60
CA PHE A 5 -32.83 -13.61 13.63
C PHE A 5 -32.68 -12.59 14.79
N LYS A 6 -32.71 -13.10 16.03
CA LYS A 6 -32.46 -12.35 17.27
C LYS A 6 -31.21 -12.89 17.97
N ASP A 7 -30.39 -11.99 18.52
CA ASP A 7 -29.24 -12.36 19.35
C ASP A 7 -29.65 -12.79 20.77
N ASP A 8 -28.66 -13.17 21.58
CA ASP A 8 -28.88 -13.62 22.97
C ASP A 8 -29.50 -12.53 23.87
N ASN A 9 -29.41 -11.26 23.46
CA ASN A 9 -30.04 -10.11 24.13
C ASN A 9 -31.43 -9.77 23.53
N GLY A 10 -31.95 -10.60 22.62
CA GLY A 10 -33.24 -10.42 21.97
C GLY A 10 -33.26 -9.37 20.87
N LYS A 11 -32.12 -8.78 20.49
CA LYS A 11 -32.04 -7.73 19.48
C LYS A 11 -32.08 -8.33 18.08
N GLN A 12 -33.01 -7.83 17.28
CA GLN A 12 -33.17 -8.30 15.90
C GLN A 12 -32.04 -7.81 14.98
N CYS A 13 -31.59 -8.70 14.11
CA CYS A 13 -30.61 -8.38 13.08
C CYS A 13 -31.08 -7.25 12.16
N ARG A 14 -30.22 -6.24 11.93
CA ARG A 14 -30.53 -5.06 11.09
C ARG A 14 -30.38 -5.31 9.58
N ALA A 15 -29.88 -6.46 9.17
CA ALA A 15 -29.66 -6.78 7.76
C ALA A 15 -30.99 -7.17 7.07
N HIS A 16 -31.06 -6.93 5.76
CA HIS A 16 -32.18 -7.41 4.94
C HIS A 16 -32.15 -8.92 4.77
N SER A 17 -33.34 -9.53 4.74
CA SER A 17 -33.50 -10.95 4.43
C SER A 17 -33.24 -11.21 2.94
N ILE A 18 -32.81 -12.42 2.60
CA ILE A 18 -32.67 -12.83 1.20
C ILE A 18 -34.07 -12.92 0.58
N LYS A 19 -34.22 -12.61 -0.72
CA LYS A 19 -35.50 -12.71 -1.44
C LYS A 19 -36.08 -14.13 -1.29
N GLY A 20 -37.29 -14.22 -0.74
CA GLY A 20 -37.96 -15.51 -0.47
C GLY A 20 -37.51 -16.22 0.81
N GLN A 21 -36.70 -15.59 1.65
CA GLN A 21 -36.21 -16.13 2.92
C GLN A 21 -36.51 -15.17 4.08
N GLU A 22 -36.58 -15.71 5.30
CA GLU A 22 -36.84 -14.95 6.53
C GLU A 22 -35.56 -14.36 7.16
N CYS A 23 -34.40 -14.90 6.80
CA CYS A 23 -33.10 -14.54 7.37
C CYS A 23 -32.18 -13.88 6.33
N CYS A 24 -31.21 -13.09 6.79
CA CYS A 24 -30.15 -12.54 5.94
C CYS A 24 -29.15 -13.62 5.53
N PHE A 25 -28.27 -13.31 4.57
CA PHE A 25 -27.22 -14.23 4.12
C PHE A 25 -26.38 -14.78 5.29
N PHE A 26 -26.06 -13.96 6.28
CA PHE A 26 -25.29 -14.36 7.47
C PHE A 26 -26.07 -15.15 8.53
N HIS A 27 -27.38 -15.31 8.43
CA HIS A 27 -28.14 -16.16 9.36
C HIS A 27 -28.85 -17.30 8.65
N HIS A 28 -28.95 -17.25 7.31
CA HIS A 28 -29.50 -18.32 6.48
C HIS A 28 -28.42 -19.26 5.91
N SER A 29 -27.28 -18.73 5.46
CA SER A 29 -26.29 -19.56 4.75
C SER A 29 -25.41 -20.37 5.70
N GLU A 30 -24.99 -21.55 5.26
CA GLU A 30 -23.99 -22.36 5.97
C GLU A 30 -22.63 -21.64 6.05
N LYS A 31 -21.87 -21.92 7.11
CA LYS A 31 -20.55 -21.31 7.36
C LYS A 31 -19.61 -21.42 6.15
N LYS A 32 -19.64 -22.54 5.43
CA LYS A 32 -18.81 -22.78 4.24
C LYS A 32 -19.14 -21.82 3.09
N LYS A 33 -20.43 -21.61 2.79
CA LYS A 33 -20.89 -20.65 1.76
C LYS A 33 -20.52 -19.20 2.12
N ARG A 34 -20.50 -18.86 3.42
CA ARG A 34 -20.03 -17.56 3.89
C ARG A 34 -18.54 -17.38 3.66
N GLN A 35 -17.73 -18.39 4.01
CA GLN A 35 -16.29 -18.38 3.77
C GLN A 35 -15.96 -18.28 2.29
N GLU A 36 -16.67 -19.00 1.42
CA GLU A 36 -16.50 -18.91 -0.03
C GLU A 36 -16.86 -17.52 -0.57
N ALA A 37 -17.93 -16.90 -0.07
CA ALA A 37 -18.29 -15.52 -0.44
C ALA A 37 -17.25 -14.49 0.03
N GLN A 38 -16.74 -14.63 1.26
CA GLN A 38 -15.68 -13.77 1.79
C GLN A 38 -14.36 -13.95 1.02
N SER A 39 -13.98 -15.20 0.74
CA SER A 39 -12.79 -15.53 -0.05
C SER A 39 -12.86 -14.92 -1.46
N ARG A 40 -13.99 -15.10 -2.16
CA ARG A 40 -14.23 -14.46 -3.47
C ARG A 40 -14.15 -12.94 -3.40
N GLY A 41 -14.74 -12.32 -2.37
CA GLY A 41 -14.65 -10.88 -2.16
C GLY A 41 -13.23 -10.40 -1.88
N GLY A 42 -12.42 -11.21 -1.19
CA GLY A 42 -10.99 -10.97 -0.96
C GLY A 42 -10.19 -11.07 -2.26
N GLN A 43 -10.35 -12.17 -3.00
CA GLN A 43 -9.69 -12.39 -4.29
C GLN A 43 -10.02 -11.31 -5.32
N ALA A 44 -11.28 -10.87 -5.38
CA ALA A 44 -11.69 -9.78 -6.26
C ALA A 44 -11.06 -8.42 -5.89
N LYS A 45 -10.61 -8.25 -4.64
CA LYS A 45 -9.93 -7.04 -4.16
C LYS A 45 -8.40 -7.13 -4.25
N THR A 46 -7.85 -8.29 -4.60
CA THR A 46 -6.41 -8.45 -4.78
C THR A 46 -5.97 -7.63 -6.00
N ILE A 47 -5.07 -6.70 -5.77
CA ILE A 47 -4.40 -6.00 -6.87
C ILE A 47 -3.43 -6.98 -7.49
N VAL A 48 -3.74 -7.44 -8.70
CA VAL A 48 -2.86 -8.32 -9.47
C VAL A 48 -2.09 -7.45 -10.44
N VAL A 49 -0.78 -7.35 -10.24
CA VAL A 49 0.13 -6.79 -11.25
C VAL A 49 0.15 -7.79 -12.41
N LYS A 50 -0.56 -7.47 -13.49
CA LYS A 50 -0.67 -8.36 -14.66
C LYS A 50 0.66 -8.47 -15.40
N GLU A 51 1.35 -7.35 -15.52
CA GLU A 51 2.65 -7.25 -16.18
C GLU A 51 3.60 -6.51 -15.23
N PRO A 52 4.70 -7.15 -14.79
CA PRO A 52 5.68 -6.51 -13.95
C PRO A 52 6.40 -5.42 -14.74
N LEU A 53 6.57 -4.24 -14.12
CA LEU A 53 7.38 -3.17 -14.68
C LEU A 53 8.86 -3.56 -14.65
N PRO A 54 9.67 -3.12 -15.63
CA PRO A 54 11.11 -3.36 -15.62
C PRO A 54 11.75 -2.72 -14.38
N PRO A 55 12.82 -3.31 -13.83
CA PRO A 55 13.53 -2.74 -12.70
C PRO A 55 14.18 -1.41 -13.08
N MET A 56 14.12 -0.44 -12.17
CA MET A 56 14.77 0.86 -12.30
C MET A 56 15.89 0.97 -11.26
N THR A 57 17.04 1.50 -11.68
CA THR A 57 18.13 1.82 -10.76
C THR A 57 17.97 3.26 -10.30
N LEU A 58 17.91 3.48 -8.99
CA LEU A 58 17.73 4.81 -8.37
C LEU A 58 18.97 5.10 -7.53
N LYS A 59 19.80 6.07 -7.95
CA LYS A 59 21.04 6.45 -7.27
C LYS A 59 20.97 7.85 -6.69
N GLU A 60 20.29 8.75 -7.38
CA GLU A 60 20.19 10.16 -7.03
C GLU A 60 18.73 10.60 -6.91
N THR A 61 18.50 11.75 -6.29
CA THR A 61 17.16 12.30 -6.12
C THR A 61 16.47 12.58 -7.47
N GLN A 62 17.25 12.89 -8.51
CA GLN A 62 16.73 13.09 -9.87
C GLN A 62 16.08 11.82 -10.45
N ASP A 63 16.63 10.64 -10.16
CA ASP A 63 16.05 9.37 -10.61
C ASP A 63 14.66 9.15 -10.00
N VAL A 64 14.47 9.59 -8.75
CA VAL A 64 13.18 9.49 -8.05
C VAL A 64 12.13 10.42 -8.66
N ILE A 65 12.54 11.58 -9.19
CA ILE A 65 11.63 12.48 -9.90
C ILE A 65 11.07 11.78 -11.15
N LEU A 66 11.94 11.15 -11.94
CA LEU A 66 11.53 10.42 -13.15
C LEU A 66 10.61 9.23 -12.83
N LEU A 67 10.91 8.49 -11.75
CA LEU A 67 10.04 7.43 -11.24
C LEU A 67 8.64 7.95 -10.88
N LEU A 68 8.58 9.07 -10.15
CA LEU A 68 7.30 9.65 -9.72
C LEU A 68 6.50 10.21 -10.90
N GLU A 69 7.16 10.81 -11.88
CA GLU A 69 6.51 11.29 -13.11
C GLU A 69 5.84 10.13 -13.88
N ASP A 70 6.58 9.04 -14.16
CA ASP A 70 6.03 7.84 -14.80
C ASP A 70 4.88 7.24 -13.97
N THR A 71 5.06 7.13 -12.65
CA THR A 71 4.04 6.60 -11.74
C THR A 71 2.76 7.44 -11.78
N ILE A 72 2.87 8.78 -11.73
CA ILE A 72 1.72 9.70 -11.80
C ILE A 72 0.98 9.52 -13.11
N ASN A 73 1.69 9.46 -14.23
CA ASN A 73 1.07 9.33 -15.54
C ASN A 73 0.31 8.00 -15.69
N ARG A 74 0.89 6.89 -15.22
CA ARG A 74 0.22 5.57 -15.27
C ARG A 74 -0.99 5.47 -14.34
N VAL A 75 -0.95 6.11 -13.18
CA VAL A 75 -2.14 6.19 -12.29
C VAL A 75 -3.24 7.01 -12.97
N ARG A 76 -2.88 8.12 -13.62
CA ARG A 76 -3.84 8.99 -14.33
C ARG A 76 -4.44 8.31 -15.57
N SER A 77 -3.69 7.47 -16.27
CA SER A 77 -4.20 6.70 -17.42
C SER A 77 -4.99 5.46 -17.02
N GLY A 78 -4.93 5.05 -15.75
CA GLY A 78 -5.56 3.82 -15.26
C GLY A 78 -4.76 2.55 -15.53
N GLU A 79 -3.55 2.67 -16.07
CA GLU A 79 -2.60 1.56 -16.26
C GLU A 79 -2.02 1.05 -14.94
N LEU A 80 -1.98 1.90 -13.90
CA LEU A 80 -1.48 1.54 -12.57
C LEU A 80 -2.53 1.79 -11.48
N ASP A 81 -2.73 0.80 -10.61
CA ASP A 81 -3.62 0.94 -9.46
C ASP A 81 -3.08 2.01 -8.48
N ALA A 82 -3.96 2.88 -8.00
CA ALA A 82 -3.60 3.99 -7.12
C ALA A 82 -2.94 3.53 -5.80
N LYS A 83 -3.23 2.33 -5.29
CA LYS A 83 -2.56 1.79 -4.09
C LYS A 83 -1.12 1.38 -4.40
N ILE A 84 -0.83 0.89 -5.61
CA ILE A 84 0.54 0.65 -6.04
C ILE A 84 1.27 1.99 -6.15
N GLY A 85 0.67 2.98 -6.83
CA GLY A 85 1.23 4.33 -6.91
C GLY A 85 1.51 4.94 -5.54
N ASN A 86 0.59 4.78 -4.58
CA ASN A 86 0.79 5.23 -3.20
C ASN A 86 1.96 4.52 -2.50
N CYS A 87 2.08 3.20 -2.69
CA CYS A 87 3.22 2.44 -2.17
C CYS A 87 4.55 2.98 -2.70
N ILE A 88 4.63 3.21 -4.02
CA ILE A 88 5.82 3.78 -4.67
C ILE A 88 6.12 5.17 -4.12
N GLY A 89 5.12 6.02 -3.93
CA GLY A 89 5.29 7.36 -3.35
C GLY A 89 5.88 7.32 -1.94
N VAL A 90 5.40 6.41 -1.08
CA VAL A 90 5.92 6.24 0.29
C VAL A 90 7.38 5.77 0.28
N LEU A 91 7.70 4.75 -0.52
CA LEU A 91 9.07 4.23 -0.63
C LEU A 91 10.03 5.26 -1.23
N SER A 92 9.57 6.03 -2.21
CA SER A 92 10.35 7.13 -2.82
C SER A 92 10.74 8.18 -1.78
N GLY A 93 9.82 8.56 -0.88
CA GLY A 93 10.13 9.48 0.22
C GLY A 93 11.17 8.93 1.22
N GLN A 94 11.17 7.62 1.46
CA GLN A 94 12.20 6.98 2.31
C GLN A 94 13.56 6.96 1.60
N LEU A 95 13.58 6.68 0.29
CA LEU A 95 14.80 6.65 -0.51
C LEU A 95 15.46 8.03 -0.61
N ILE A 96 14.68 9.10 -0.87
CA ILE A 96 15.19 10.48 -0.91
C ILE A 96 15.93 10.81 0.39
N LYS A 97 15.29 10.53 1.53
CA LYS A 97 15.91 10.76 2.85
C LYS A 97 17.21 9.98 3.02
N ALA A 98 17.27 8.72 2.58
CA ALA A 98 18.48 7.93 2.67
C ALA A 98 19.63 8.50 1.82
N ILE A 99 19.32 8.95 0.59
CA ILE A 99 20.28 9.60 -0.31
C ILE A 99 20.81 10.91 0.31
N GLU A 100 19.91 11.76 0.81
CA GLU A 100 20.27 13.04 1.44
C GLU A 100 21.14 12.83 2.68
N VAL A 101 20.75 11.92 3.58
CA VAL A 101 21.53 11.60 4.79
C VAL A 101 22.90 11.05 4.44
N SER A 102 23.00 10.15 3.46
CA SER A 102 24.28 9.59 3.01
C SER A 102 25.18 10.68 2.42
N SER A 103 24.62 11.56 1.58
CA SER A 103 25.36 12.69 0.99
C SER A 103 25.91 13.64 2.06
N ILE A 104 25.08 13.98 3.06
CA ILE A 104 25.50 14.85 4.17
C ILE A 104 26.58 14.16 5.01
N ALA A 105 26.41 12.88 5.37
CA ALA A 105 27.38 12.13 6.15
C ALA A 105 28.75 12.10 5.47
N ASN A 106 28.79 11.84 4.16
CA ASN A 106 30.03 11.86 3.38
C ASN A 106 30.71 13.24 3.41
N ARG A 107 29.93 14.32 3.25
CA ARG A 107 30.45 15.69 3.33
C ARG A 107 31.02 16.01 4.71
N VAL A 108 30.38 15.55 5.78
CA VAL A 108 30.86 15.71 7.16
C VAL A 108 32.18 14.96 7.35
N GLU A 109 32.27 13.71 6.91
CA GLU A 109 33.50 12.90 6.99
C GLU A 109 34.69 13.59 6.29
N ILE A 110 34.46 14.12 5.08
CA ILE A 110 35.48 14.87 4.33
C ILE A 110 35.98 16.09 5.13
N ILE A 111 35.05 16.84 5.74
CA ILE A 111 35.38 18.02 6.55
C ILE A 111 36.14 17.62 7.82
N GLU A 112 35.67 16.60 8.54
CA GLU A 112 36.31 16.11 9.77
C GLU A 112 37.75 15.66 9.49
N ARG A 113 37.97 14.92 8.40
CA ARG A 113 39.29 14.50 7.96
C ARG A 113 40.21 15.69 7.66
N ALA A 114 39.72 16.68 6.92
CA ALA A 114 40.50 17.88 6.62
C ALA A 114 40.87 18.68 7.88
N ILE A 115 39.99 18.73 8.89
CA ILE A 115 40.27 19.38 10.18
C ILE A 115 41.34 18.61 10.96
N LEU A 116 41.28 17.27 10.99
CA LEU A 116 42.26 16.43 11.67
C LEU A 116 43.65 16.57 11.05
N GLU A 117 43.76 16.49 9.73
CA GLU A 117 45.01 16.67 9.00
C GLU A 117 45.64 18.04 9.29
N ARG A 118 44.82 19.10 9.37
CA ARG A 118 45.30 20.45 9.71
C ARG A 118 45.78 20.56 11.16
N ARG A 119 45.19 19.82 12.10
CA ARG A 119 45.61 19.79 13.51
C ARG A 119 46.91 19.02 13.73
N THR A 120 47.17 17.96 12.96
CA THR A 120 48.40 17.16 13.08
C THR A 120 49.64 17.81 12.45
N THR A 121 49.47 18.95 11.75
CA THR A 121 50.55 19.65 11.03
C THR A 121 51.15 20.81 11.85
N PHE A 122 50.79 20.94 13.13
CA PHE A 122 51.39 21.87 14.12
C PHE A 122 52.05 21.07 15.25
#